data_AF-A0A357R3F2-F1
#
_entry.id   AF-A0A357R3F2-F1
#
_cell.length_a   1.000
_cell.length_b   1.000
_cell.length_c   1.000
_cell.angle_alpha   90.00
_cell.angle_beta   90.00
_cell.angle_gamma   90.00
#
_symmetry.space_group_name_H-M   'P 1'
#
loop_
_entity.id
_entity.type
_entity.pdbx_description
1 polymer ?
#
loop_
_entity_poly.entity_id
_entity_poly.type
_entity_poly.pdbx_seq_one_letter_code
_entity_poly.pdbx_strand_id
1 'polypeptide(L)' 'VQRPAFTEEGVIAERSIIAQEIKMYQDQPNWAVYLGALAGMYGDHPVSEDIAGKEADLAQIDYELLRKCHE' A
#
# COMPACT_ATOMS: atom_id res chain seq x y z
N VAL A 1 -13.51 -10.56 -8.40
CA VAL A 1 -13.12 -11.99 -8.30
C VAL A 1 -13.93 -12.60 -7.17
N GLN A 2 -14.57 -13.76 -7.35
CA GLN A 2 -15.62 -14.24 -6.44
C GLN A 2 -15.11 -15.02 -5.21
N ARG A 3 -13.86 -15.51 -5.20
CA ARG A 3 -13.25 -16.26 -4.07
C ARG A 3 -11.73 -16.08 -4.04
N PRO A 4 -11.20 -15.08 -3.30
CA PRO A 4 -9.77 -14.94 -3.12
C PRO A 4 -9.22 -16.05 -2.19
N ALA A 5 -8.07 -16.62 -2.56
CA ALA A 5 -7.38 -17.62 -1.77
C ALA A 5 -6.29 -16.94 -0.94
N PHE A 6 -6.69 -16.26 0.14
CA PHE A 6 -5.74 -15.70 1.11
C PHE A 6 -5.24 -16.82 2.05
N THR A 7 -3.97 -16.76 2.44
CA THR A 7 -3.40 -17.57 3.53
C THR A 7 -2.54 -16.66 4.40
N GLU A 8 -2.39 -16.96 5.69
CA GLU A 8 -1.56 -16.13 6.59
C GLU A 8 -0.10 -16.06 6.10
N GLU A 9 0.46 -17.18 5.66
CA GLU A 9 1.82 -17.26 5.12
C GLU A 9 1.95 -16.43 3.83
N GLY A 10 0.93 -16.47 2.98
CA GLY A 10 0.88 -15.71 1.74
C GLY A 10 0.85 -14.20 2.03
N VAL A 11 0.06 -13.78 3.01
CA VAL A 11 -0.02 -12.36 3.41
C VAL A 11 1.34 -11.88 3.95
N ILE A 12 2.03 -12.67 4.78
CA ILE A 12 3.36 -12.31 5.31
C ILE A 12 4.39 -12.18 4.20
N ALA A 13 4.41 -13.13 3.26
CA ALA A 13 5.30 -13.09 2.11
C ALA A 13 5.04 -11.83 1.26
N GLU A 14 3.77 -11.55 0.96
CA GLU A 14 3.37 -10.43 0.11
C GLU A 14 3.69 -9.07 0.74
N ARG A 15 3.53 -8.90 2.07
CA ARG A 15 3.94 -7.68 2.77
C ARG A 15 5.41 -7.33 2.51
N SER A 16 6.28 -8.35 2.47
CA SER A 16 7.71 -8.15 2.23
C SER A 16 8.00 -7.72 0.79
N ILE A 17 7.23 -8.24 -0.16
CA ILE A 17 7.32 -7.88 -1.59
C ILE A 17 6.84 -6.44 -1.78
N ILE A 18 5.66 -6.09 -1.27
CA ILE A 18 5.09 -4.74 -1.36
C ILE A 18 6.01 -3.71 -0.69
N ALA A 19 6.64 -4.04 0.44
CA ALA A 19 7.61 -3.16 1.09
C ALA A 19 8.81 -2.83 0.19
N GLN A 20 9.26 -3.79 -0.64
CA GLN A 20 10.30 -3.53 -1.64
C GLN A 20 9.77 -2.68 -2.80
N GLU A 21 8.55 -2.93 -3.26
CA GLU A 21 7.93 -2.12 -4.33
C GLU A 21 7.80 -0.65 -3.92
N ILE A 22 7.37 -0.36 -2.68
CA ILE A 22 7.31 1.01 -2.15
C ILE A 22 8.69 1.69 -2.25
N LYS A 23 9.77 1.02 -1.85
CA LYS A 23 11.14 1.55 -1.94
C LYS A 23 11.54 1.82 -3.39
N MET A 24 11.22 0.89 -4.29
CA MET A 24 11.47 1.06 -5.71
C MET A 24 10.72 2.26 -6.32
N TYR A 25 9.52 2.57 -5.84
CA TYR A 25 8.78 3.76 -6.28
C TYR A 25 9.33 5.05 -5.68
N GLN A 26 9.81 5.03 -4.43
CA GLN A 26 10.48 6.17 -3.82
C GLN A 26 11.76 6.57 -4.56
N ASP A 27 12.46 5.59 -5.14
CA ASP A 27 13.65 5.82 -5.97
C ASP A 27 13.33 6.36 -7.37
N GLN A 28 12.06 6.46 -7.77
CA GLN A 28 11.62 7.01 -9.06
C GLN A 28 11.31 8.51 -8.94
N PRO A 29 12.12 9.41 -9.53
CA PRO A 29 11.94 10.85 -9.34
C PRO A 29 10.58 11.39 -9.82
N ASN A 30 10.05 10.84 -10.91
CA ASN A 30 8.74 11.23 -11.43
C ASN A 30 7.61 10.93 -10.42
N TRP A 31 7.71 9.79 -9.72
CA TRP A 31 6.74 9.40 -8.71
C TRP A 31 6.81 10.33 -7.49
N ALA A 32 8.02 10.63 -7.02
CA ALA A 32 8.23 11.55 -5.91
C ALA A 32 7.67 12.95 -6.20
N VAL A 33 7.87 13.48 -7.41
CA VAL A 33 7.31 14.79 -7.82
C VAL A 33 5.78 14.74 -7.90
N TYR A 34 5.22 13.66 -8.48
CA TYR A 34 3.78 13.49 -8.59
C TYR A 34 3.08 13.46 -7.23
N LEU A 35 3.57 12.64 -6.29
CA LEU A 35 3.05 12.58 -4.93
C LEU A 35 3.25 13.90 -4.18
N GLY A 36 4.39 14.58 -4.36
CA GLY A 36 4.62 15.90 -3.79
C GLY A 36 3.59 16.95 -4.26
N ALA A 37 3.22 16.91 -5.55
CA ALA A 37 2.19 17.77 -6.10
C ALA A 37 0.80 17.44 -5.51
N LEU A 38 0.45 16.14 -5.42
CA LEU A 38 -0.81 15.71 -4.80
C LEU A 38 -0.90 16.15 -3.32
N ALA A 39 0.17 15.95 -2.55
CA ALA A 39 0.25 16.39 -1.16
C ALA A 39 0.05 17.90 -1.01
N GLY A 40 0.69 18.71 -1.86
CA GLY A 40 0.52 20.16 -1.86
C GLY A 40 -0.88 20.63 -2.27
N MET A 41 -1.57 19.89 -3.14
CA MET A 41 -2.90 20.24 -3.62
C MET A 41 -4.03 19.81 -2.68
N TYR A 42 -3.89 18.65 -2.06
CA TYR A 42 -5.00 17.95 -1.40
C TYR A 42 -4.85 17.81 0.13
N GLY A 43 -3.69 18.15 0.70
CA GLY A 43 -3.48 18.19 2.16
C GLY A 43 -3.88 16.89 2.85
N ASP A 44 -4.90 16.95 3.71
CA ASP A 44 -5.40 15.81 4.50
C ASP A 44 -6.36 14.88 3.74
N HIS A 45 -6.70 15.18 2.49
CA HIS A 45 -7.59 14.33 1.71
C HIS A 45 -6.85 13.05 1.28
N PRO A 46 -7.39 11.83 1.43
CA PRO A 46 -6.67 10.57 1.21
C PRO A 46 -5.96 10.39 -0.15
N VAL A 47 -6.39 11.15 -1.16
CA VAL A 47 -5.75 11.20 -2.49
C VAL A 47 -4.35 11.83 -2.48
N SER A 48 -3.98 12.55 -1.42
CA SER A 48 -2.64 13.10 -1.24
C SER A 48 -1.61 12.01 -0.90
N GLU A 49 -2.07 10.84 -0.45
CA GLU A 49 -1.23 9.73 -0.05
C GLU A 49 -1.04 8.73 -1.20
N ASP A 50 0.07 8.00 -1.15
CA ASP A 50 0.33 6.89 -2.08
C ASP A 50 -0.68 5.76 -1.84
N ILE A 51 -1.18 5.16 -2.92
CA ILE A 51 -2.09 4.01 -2.86
C ILE A 51 -1.47 2.80 -2.16
N ALA A 52 -0.15 2.64 -2.26
CA ALA A 52 0.58 1.58 -1.56
C ALA A 52 0.65 1.83 -0.04
N GLY A 53 0.30 3.04 0.43
CA GLY A 53 0.43 3.46 1.81
C GLY A 53 1.89 3.61 2.24
N LYS A 54 2.15 3.54 3.55
CA LYS A 54 3.49 3.64 4.12
C LYS A 54 3.99 2.26 4.53
N GLU A 55 5.30 2.04 4.43
CA GLU A 55 5.93 0.78 4.83
C GLU A 55 5.59 0.41 6.30
N ALA A 56 5.46 1.42 7.17
CA ALA A 56 5.09 1.22 8.57
C ALA A 56 3.67 0.66 8.78
N ASP A 57 2.75 0.93 7.84
CA ASP A 57 1.35 0.51 7.94
C ASP A 57 1.14 -0.93 7.43
N LEU A 58 2.05 -1.45 6.60
CA LEU A 58 1.99 -2.82 6.08
C LEU A 58 1.94 -3.88 7.18
N ALA A 59 2.56 -3.63 8.34
CA ALA A 59 2.55 -4.55 9.47
C ALA A 59 1.14 -4.75 10.06
N GLN A 60 0.24 -3.79 9.86
CA GLN A 60 -1.14 -3.81 10.35
C GLN A 60 -2.09 -4.58 9.42
N ILE A 61 -1.66 -4.91 8.19
CA ILE A 61 -2.52 -5.54 7.18
C ILE A 61 -2.47 -7.06 7.31
N ASP A 62 -3.39 -7.67 8.05
CA ASP A 62 -3.48 -9.12 8.25
C ASP A 62 -4.58 -9.82 7.44
N TYR A 63 -4.58 -11.15 7.53
CA TYR A 63 -5.54 -12.01 6.84
C TYR A 63 -6.99 -11.62 7.15
N GLU A 64 -7.30 -11.34 8.42
CA GLU A 64 -8.65 -10.97 8.86
C GLU A 64 -9.07 -9.61 8.30
N LEU A 65 -8.16 -8.63 8.28
CA LEU A 65 -8.43 -7.33 7.67
C LEU A 65 -8.72 -7.48 6.17
N LEU A 66 -7.92 -8.26 5.45
CA LEU A 66 -8.11 -8.51 4.01
C LEU A 66 -9.45 -9.22 3.74
N ARG A 67 -9.82 -10.20 4.56
CA ARG A 67 -11.13 -10.87 4.48
C ARG A 67 -12.25 -9.87 4.71
N LYS A 68 -12.16 -9.05 5.76
CA LYS A 68 -13.17 -8.03 6.10
C LYS A 68 -13.35 -6.98 5.00
N CYS A 69 -12.27 -6.58 4.32
CA CYS A 69 -12.34 -5.63 3.20
C CYS A 69 -12.87 -6.25 1.90
N HIS A 70 -12.89 -7.58 1.78
CA HIS A 70 -13.41 -8.29 0.61
C HIS A 70 -14.90 -8.62 0.69
N GLU A 71 -15.42 -8.84 1.90
CA GLU A 71 -16.85 -9.07 2.18
C GLU A 71 -17.72 -7.84 1.90
#